data_AF-A0A2S7MW89-F1
#
_entry.id   AF-A0A2S7MW89-F1
#
_cell.length_a   1.000
_cell.length_b   1.000
_cell.length_c   1.000
_cell.angle_alpha   90.00
_cell.angle_beta   90.00
_cell.angle_gamma   90.00
#
_symmetry.space_group_name_H-M   'P 1'
#
loop_
_entity.id
_entity.type
_entity.pdbx_description
1 polymer ?
#
loop_
_entity_poly.entity_id
_entity_poly.type
_entity_poly.pdbx_seq_one_letter_code
_entity_poly.pdbx_strand_id
1 'polypeptide(L)' 'MNFIDELYQLYRDKLTGDDDDIDVLTLAVLEQLDRTDVLQLISELEDHELYNLMGLYLANSLKKRFANDLIEPGISKLIH' A
#
# COMPACT_ATOMS: atom_id res chain seq x y z
N MET A 1 -8.65 -4.23 13.95
CA MET A 1 -7.27 -3.93 14.40
C MET A 1 -7.21 -2.62 15.19
N ASN A 2 -6.65 -2.60 16.41
CA ASN A 2 -6.59 -1.39 17.27
C ASN A 2 -5.76 -0.23 16.69
N PHE A 3 -4.75 -0.52 15.85
CA PHE A 3 -3.83 0.50 15.32
C PHE A 3 -4.52 1.54 14.43
N ILE A 4 -5.48 1.14 13.58
CA ILE A 4 -6.26 2.09 12.76
C ILE A 4 -7.14 2.96 13.64
N ASP A 5 -7.73 2.38 14.69
CA ASP A 5 -8.55 3.13 15.64
C ASP A 5 -7.70 4.14 16.44
N GLU A 6 -6.47 3.78 16.81
CA GLU A 6 -5.52 4.67 17.48
C GLU A 6 -5.08 5.83 16.57
N LEU A 7 -4.74 5.56 15.31
CA LEU A 7 -4.43 6.59 14.32
C LEU A 7 -5.64 7.51 14.09
N TYR A 8 -6.83 6.94 13.94
CA TYR A 8 -8.05 7.72 13.79
C TYR A 8 -8.28 8.62 14.99
N GLN A 9 -8.13 8.12 16.23
CA GLN A 9 -8.28 8.94 17.43
C GLN A 9 -7.25 10.08 17.50
N LEU A 10 -6.00 9.84 17.09
CA LEU A 10 -4.93 10.83 17.15
C LEU A 10 -5.07 11.98 16.13
N TYR A 11 -5.70 11.68 14.98
CA TYR A 11 -5.76 12.58 13.83
C TYR A 11 -7.17 13.06 13.45
N ARG A 12 -8.26 12.50 14.00
CA ARG A 12 -9.65 12.87 13.65
C ARG A 12 -10.00 14.35 13.80
N ASP A 13 -9.34 15.05 14.72
CA ASP A 13 -9.58 16.48 14.97
C ASP A 13 -8.54 17.37 14.24
N LYS A 14 -7.60 16.76 13.51
CA LYS A 14 -6.49 17.45 12.81
C LYS A 14 -6.58 17.36 11.28
N LEU A 15 -7.28 16.35 10.76
CA LEU A 15 -7.49 16.17 9.34
C LEU A 15 -8.91 16.58 8.98
N THR A 16 -9.08 17.18 7.80
CA THR A 16 -10.42 17.46 7.26
C THR A 16 -11.10 16.16 6.81
N GLY A 17 -10.31 15.10 6.63
CA GLY A 17 -10.76 13.77 6.21
C GLY A 17 -10.93 13.67 4.70
N ASP A 18 -10.39 14.62 3.92
CA ASP A 18 -10.29 14.46 2.48
C ASP A 18 -9.20 13.43 2.10
N ASP A 19 -9.31 12.90 0.88
CA ASP A 19 -8.43 11.81 0.42
C ASP A 19 -6.95 12.24 0.38
N ASP A 20 -6.67 13.53 0.14
CA ASP A 20 -5.32 14.09 0.08
C ASP A 20 -4.66 14.12 1.48
N ASP A 21 -5.40 14.54 2.51
CA ASP A 21 -4.98 14.53 3.92
C ASP A 21 -4.67 13.10 4.41
N ILE A 22 -5.46 12.11 3.96
CA ILE A 22 -5.30 10.70 4.33
C ILE A 22 -4.06 10.09 3.69
N ASP A 23 -3.77 10.41 2.44
CA ASP A 23 -2.56 9.94 1.74
C ASP A 23 -1.30 10.50 2.40
N VAL A 24 -1.29 11.79 2.75
CA VAL A 24 -0.18 12.44 3.47
C VAL A 24 0.02 11.81 4.85
N LEU A 25 -1.06 11.59 5.62
CA LEU A 25 -0.98 10.91 6.91
C LEU A 25 -0.40 9.50 6.77
N THR A 26 -0.92 8.72 5.81
CA THR A 26 -0.50 7.35 5.57
C THR A 26 0.99 7.28 5.26
N LEU A 27 1.50 8.18 4.41
CA LEU A 27 2.92 8.27 4.09
C LEU A 27 3.74 8.63 5.34
N ALA A 28 3.34 9.66 6.09
CA ALA A 28 4.05 10.11 7.27
C ALA A 28 4.13 9.02 8.36
N VAL A 29 3.09 8.20 8.52
CA VAL A 29 3.09 7.05 9.42
C VAL A 29 4.07 5.98 8.91
N LEU A 30 4.00 5.60 7.65
CA LEU A 30 4.87 4.57 7.07
C LEU A 30 6.35 4.96 7.12
N GLU A 31 6.69 6.24 6.97
CA GLU A 31 8.07 6.75 7.10
C GLU A 31 8.65 6.58 8.52
N GLN A 32 7.81 6.46 9.54
CA GLN A 32 8.23 6.28 10.94
C GLN A 32 8.40 4.82 11.33
N LEU A 33 7.89 3.88 10.52
CA LEU A 33 7.92 2.45 10.81
C LEU A 33 9.15 1.82 10.19
N ASP A 34 9.85 1.00 10.97
CA ASP A 34 10.86 0.11 10.43
C ASP A 34 10.24 -1.22 9.95
N ARG A 35 11.08 -2.09 9.36
CA ARG A 35 10.61 -3.38 8.85
C ARG A 35 10.00 -4.27 9.94
N THR A 36 10.52 -4.19 11.16
CA THR A 36 10.04 -4.97 12.31
C THR A 36 8.67 -4.47 12.72
N ASP A 37 8.48 -3.16 12.80
CA ASP A 37 7.20 -2.55 13.15
C ASP A 37 6.12 -2.92 12.14
N VAL A 38 6.43 -2.87 10.84
CA VAL A 38 5.51 -3.28 9.77
C VAL A 38 5.13 -4.76 9.89
N LEU A 39 6.09 -5.64 10.19
CA LEU A 39 5.80 -7.06 10.37
C LEU A 39 4.94 -7.33 11.62
N GLN A 40 5.15 -6.57 12.69
CA GLN A 40 4.32 -6.64 13.89
C GLN A 40 2.88 -6.25 13.56
N LEU A 41 2.66 -5.13 12.86
CA LEU A 41 1.33 -4.72 12.41
C LEU A 41 0.65 -5.77 11.52
N ILE A 42 1.39 -6.36 10.57
CA ILE A 42 0.85 -7.42 9.72
C ILE A 42 0.44 -8.65 10.54
N SER A 43 1.19 -8.99 11.59
CA SER A 43 0.88 -10.13 12.47
C SER A 43 -0.38 -9.95 13.31
N GLU A 44 -0.84 -8.70 13.47
CA GLU A 44 -2.03 -8.33 14.24
C GLU A 44 -3.30 -8.22 13.38
N LEU A 45 -3.16 -8.34 12.05
CA LEU A 45 -4.29 -8.35 11.13
C LEU A 45 -5.14 -9.61 11.30
N GLU A 46 -6.46 -9.46 11.21
CA GLU A 46 -7.34 -10.61 11.05
C GLU A 46 -7.14 -11.26 9.68
N ASP A 47 -7.44 -12.56 9.55
CA ASP A 47 -7.28 -13.32 8.30
C ASP A 47 -7.86 -12.60 7.08
N HIS A 48 -9.03 -11.98 7.23
CA HIS A 48 -9.69 -11.26 6.14
C HIS A 48 -8.93 -9.98 5.72
N GLU A 49 -8.37 -9.25 6.68
CA GLU A 49 -7.55 -8.06 6.43
C GLU A 49 -6.22 -8.46 5.78
N LEU A 50 -5.59 -9.55 6.27
CA LEU A 50 -4.38 -10.11 5.70
C LEU A 50 -4.59 -10.57 4.24
N TYR A 51 -5.68 -11.29 3.96
CA TYR A 51 -6.00 -11.71 2.59
C TYR A 51 -6.32 -10.53 1.68
N ASN A 52 -6.99 -9.49 2.19
CA ASN A 52 -7.21 -8.25 1.43
C ASN A 52 -5.89 -7.56 1.09
N LEU A 53 -4.98 -7.41 2.06
CA LEU A 53 -3.64 -6.85 1.86
C LEU A 53 -2.86 -7.64 0.80
N MET A 54 -2.85 -8.97 0.93
CA MET A 54 -2.18 -9.85 -0.04
C MET A 54 -2.83 -9.77 -1.43
N GLY A 55 -4.15 -9.69 -1.51
CA GLY A 55 -4.90 -9.54 -2.76
C GLY A 55 -4.52 -8.25 -3.49
N LEU A 56 -4.45 -7.11 -2.78
CA LEU A 56 -4.03 -5.83 -3.34
C LEU A 56 -2.59 -5.88 -3.85
N TYR A 57 -1.67 -6.44 -3.07
CA TYR A 57 -0.27 -6.60 -3.48
C TYR A 57 -0.15 -7.43 -4.76
N LEU A 58 -0.81 -8.60 -4.81
CA LEU A 58 -0.78 -9.48 -5.97
C LEU A 58 -1.39 -8.81 -7.21
N ALA A 59 -2.57 -8.20 -7.07
CA ALA A 59 -3.25 -7.51 -8.17
C ALA A 59 -2.40 -6.37 -8.74
N ASN A 60 -1.82 -5.53 -7.88
CA ASN A 60 -0.99 -4.41 -8.32
C ASN A 60 0.31 -4.89 -8.97
N SER A 61 0.93 -5.94 -8.42
CA SER A 61 2.15 -6.53 -8.99
C SER A 61 1.88 -7.15 -10.37
N LEU A 62 0.77 -7.86 -10.52
CA LEU A 62 0.35 -8.44 -11.80
C LEU A 62 0.05 -7.35 -12.82
N LYS A 63 -0.72 -6.31 -12.45
CA LYS A 63 -1.00 -5.16 -13.33
C LYS A 63 0.29 -4.50 -13.83
N LYS A 64 1.26 -4.26 -12.94
CA LYS A 64 2.58 -3.71 -13.32
C LYS A 64 3.31 -4.61 -14.29
N ARG A 65 3.32 -5.93 -14.05
CA ARG A 65 3.96 -6.90 -14.94
C ARG A 65 3.32 -6.92 -16.33
N PHE A 66 1.99 -6.99 -16.41
CA PHE A 66 1.28 -6.92 -17.69
C PHE A 66 1.48 -5.58 -18.41
N ALA A 67 1.56 -4.46 -17.69
CA ALA A 67 1.86 -3.16 -18.28
C ALA A 67 3.28 -3.12 -18.87
N ASN A 68 4.27 -3.70 -18.19
CA ASN A 68 5.65 -3.80 -18.69
C ASN A 68 5.74 -4.73 -19.91
N ASP A 69 5.04 -5.86 -19.90
CA ASP A 69 4.98 -6.79 -21.03
C ASP A 69 4.32 -6.15 -22.28
N LEU A 70 3.42 -5.17 -22.10
CA LEU A 70 2.84 -4.37 -23.19
C LEU A 70 3.80 -3.29 -23.74
N ILE A 71 4.80 -2.88 -22.97
CA ILE A 71 5.81 -1.88 -23.36
C ILE A 71 7.00 -2.54 -24.09
N GLU A 72 7.29 -3.82 -23.84
CA GLU A 72 8.40 -4.55 -24.47
C GLU A 72 8.27 -5.03 -25.95
N PRO A 73 7.11 -5.10 -26.64
CA PRO A 73 7.06 -5.67 -28.00
C PRO A 73 7.55 -4.71 -29.10
N GLY A 74 8.05 -3.51 -28.75
CA GLY A 74 8.43 -2.46 -29.70
C GLY A 74 9.92 -2.35 -30.06
N ILE A 75 10.85 -2.85 -29.25
CA ILE A 75 12.29 -2.58 -29.45
C ILE A 75 12.99 -3.74 -30.18
N SER A 76 12.48 -4.97 -30.10
CA SER A 76 13.14 -6.13 -30.73
C SER A 76 12.97 -6.23 -32.26
N LYS A 77 12.10 -5.42 -32.89
CA LYS A 77 11.91 -5.41 -34.36
C LYS A 77 12.72 -4.34 -35.10
N LEU A 78 13.50 -3.52 -34.39
CA LEU A 78 14.31 -2.44 -34.99
C LEU A 78 15.80 -2.78 -35.10
N ILE A 79 16.21 -3.97 -34.68
CA ILE A 79 17.57 -4.46 -34.88
C ILE A 79 17.49 -5.62 -35.86
N HIS A 80 17.62 -5.26 -37.14
CA HIS A 80 18.06 -6.16 -38.19
C HIS A 80 19.46 -6.70 -37.87
#